data_AF-A6QYK8-F1
#
_entry.id   AF-A6QYK8-F1
#
_cell.length_a   1.000
_cell.length_b   1.000
_cell.length_c   1.000
_cell.angle_alpha   90.00
_cell.angle_beta   90.00
_cell.angle_gamma   90.00
#
_symmetry.space_group_name_H-M   'P 1'
#
loop_
_entity.id
_entity.type
_entity.pdbx_description
1 polymer ?
#
loop_
_entity_poly.entity_id
_entity_poly.type
_entity_poly.pdbx_seq_one_letter_code
_entity_poly.pdbx_strand_id
1 'polypeptide(L)'
;MATDLQSMEMVFLKQLKSLSKMQQHMFFSLHNAHKDKCSPVIGTIKTNAMPFGARGSEGAIFPSAARINHSCKPNSQNTWNRNLERLTIHSFKDIEEGEELTIAYVDGTELYDERQAYFEEAFGFRCQCEVCAVPREESRKRDRRLEEMARLDHVLGDGRRMMSKPEDCIQDAYTLFRILIDEGIAGSRIARVYNDALQISIAHSDQARAKVFAQRAYEGRVLLEGEDSPETMRLKAIADNPAGHGLFGSTKKWEQSVEAIPGDLNKPDFEDWLWKQKSWKA
;
A
#
# COMPACT_ATOMS: atom_id res chain seq x y z
N MET A 1 -13.56 -11.62 19.34
CA MET A 1 -13.43 -11.36 20.79
C MET A 1 -13.45 -9.85 20.96
N ALA A 2 -14.49 -9.29 21.59
CA ALA A 2 -14.49 -7.87 21.89
C ALA A 2 -13.40 -7.63 22.94
N THR A 3 -12.32 -6.97 22.55
CA THR A 3 -11.26 -6.57 23.48
C THR A 3 -11.89 -5.68 24.54
N ASP A 4 -11.73 -6.04 25.81
CA ASP A 4 -12.24 -5.23 26.90
C ASP A 4 -11.55 -3.86 26.87
N LEU A 5 -12.30 -2.84 26.45
CA LEU A 5 -11.82 -1.47 26.30
C LEU A 5 -11.28 -0.91 27.63
N GLN A 6 -11.85 -1.34 28.76
CA GLN A 6 -11.37 -0.91 30.08
C GLN A 6 -9.99 -1.49 30.39
N SER A 7 -9.78 -2.77 30.11
CA SER A 7 -8.45 -3.40 30.23
C SER A 7 -7.41 -2.75 29.32
N MET A 8 -7.76 -2.45 28.07
CA MET A 8 -6.87 -1.72 27.15
C MET A 8 -6.52 -0.33 27.68
N GLU A 9 -7.50 0.40 28.18
CA GLU A 9 -7.31 1.73 28.73
C GLU A 9 -6.33 1.71 29.92
N MET A 10 -6.48 0.76 30.84
CA MET A 10 -5.59 0.62 32.00
C MET A 10 -4.14 0.37 31.59
N VAL A 11 -3.91 -0.48 30.59
CA VAL A 11 -2.56 -0.76 30.07
C VAL A 11 -1.96 0.51 29.46
N PHE A 12 -2.72 1.21 28.62
CA PHE A 12 -2.24 2.44 27.98
C PHE A 12 -1.98 3.55 28.98
N LEU A 13 -2.87 3.74 29.97
CA LEU A 13 -2.68 4.72 31.03
C LEU A 13 -1.40 4.48 31.84
N LYS A 14 -1.05 3.22 32.11
CA LYS A 14 0.20 2.87 32.79
C LYS A 14 1.41 3.31 31.96
N GLN A 15 1.40 3.04 30.65
CA GLN A 15 2.46 3.45 29.74
C GLN A 15 2.52 4.99 29.65
N LEU A 16 1.40 5.65 29.42
CA LEU A 16 1.32 7.12 29.33
C LEU A 16 1.84 7.80 30.59
N LYS A 17 1.54 7.28 31.79
CA LYS A 17 2.05 7.79 33.07
C LYS A 17 3.57 7.68 33.22
N SER A 18 4.19 6.67 32.59
CA SER A 18 5.65 6.51 32.58
C SER A 18 6.40 7.43 31.61
N LEU A 19 5.68 8.09 30.68
CA LEU A 19 6.29 9.05 29.76
C LEU A 19 6.58 10.39 30.44
N SER A 20 7.47 11.20 29.85
CA SER A 20 7.75 12.55 30.31
C SER A 20 6.50 13.45 30.26
N LYS A 21 6.49 14.53 31.05
CA LYS A 21 5.37 15.52 31.01
C LYS A 21 5.16 16.13 29.63
N MET A 22 6.24 16.34 28.88
CA MET A 22 6.16 16.81 27.50
C MET A 22 5.42 15.80 26.61
N GLN A 23 5.79 14.53 26.67
CA GLN A 23 5.15 13.47 25.88
C GLN A 23 3.68 13.26 26.27
N GLN A 24 3.35 13.33 27.57
CA GLN A 24 1.96 13.29 28.05
C GLN A 24 1.16 14.47 27.48
N HIS A 25 1.74 15.69 27.52
CA HIS A 25 1.11 16.87 26.94
C HIS A 25 0.90 16.73 25.43
N MET A 26 1.90 16.24 24.70
CA MET A 26 1.78 15.97 23.27
C MET A 26 0.62 15.02 22.97
N PHE A 27 0.48 13.92 23.73
CA PHE A 27 -0.65 13.00 23.59
C PHE A 27 -2.00 13.70 23.79
N PHE A 28 -2.17 14.43 24.90
CA PHE A 28 -3.44 15.11 25.20
C PHE A 28 -3.72 16.33 24.30
N SER A 29 -2.72 16.81 23.55
CA SER A 29 -2.89 17.85 22.52
C SER A 29 -3.42 17.33 21.19
N LEU A 30 -3.48 16.01 20.99
CA LEU A 30 -4.01 15.40 19.78
C LEU A 30 -5.54 15.54 19.72
N HIS A 31 -6.07 15.48 18.50
CA HIS A 31 -7.51 15.58 18.28
C HIS A 31 -8.24 14.38 18.92
N ASN A 32 -9.44 14.59 19.43
CA ASN A 32 -10.32 13.53 19.92
C ASN A 32 -11.68 13.70 19.23
N ALA A 33 -11.98 12.82 18.28
CA ALA A 33 -13.24 12.82 17.53
C ALA A 33 -14.40 12.16 18.30
N HIS A 34 -14.11 11.55 19.46
CA HIS A 34 -15.06 10.78 20.26
C HIS A 34 -15.33 11.42 21.63
N LYS A 35 -15.32 12.76 21.69
CA LYS A 35 -15.75 13.51 22.88
C LYS A 35 -17.13 13.02 23.32
N ASP A 36 -17.30 12.87 24.63
CA ASP A 36 -18.54 12.44 25.30
C ASP A 36 -19.03 11.01 24.95
N LYS A 37 -18.34 10.29 24.05
CA LYS A 37 -18.65 8.89 23.69
C LYS A 37 -17.82 7.87 24.48
N CYS A 38 -16.64 8.28 24.94
CA CYS A 38 -15.71 7.45 25.72
C CYS A 38 -14.75 8.33 26.51
N SER A 39 -13.82 7.73 27.26
CA SER A 39 -12.81 8.49 27.99
C SER A 39 -11.93 9.31 27.03
N PRO A 40 -11.33 10.43 27.49
CA PRO A 40 -10.43 11.22 26.65
C PRO A 40 -9.26 10.39 26.10
N VAL A 41 -8.75 9.43 26.87
CA VAL A 41 -7.63 8.58 26.46
C VAL A 41 -8.06 7.64 25.33
N ILE A 42 -9.20 6.95 25.48
CA ILE A 42 -9.69 6.03 24.45
C ILE A 42 -10.09 6.80 23.20
N GLY A 43 -10.73 7.96 23.35
CA GLY A 43 -11.08 8.81 22.22
C GLY A 43 -9.86 9.27 21.43
N THR A 44 -8.82 9.76 22.11
CA THR A 44 -7.54 10.12 21.47
C THR A 44 -6.88 8.92 20.79
N ILE A 45 -6.88 7.74 21.41
CA ILE A 45 -6.30 6.53 20.79
C ILE A 45 -7.07 6.15 19.52
N LYS A 46 -8.40 6.05 19.59
CA LYS A 46 -9.24 5.69 18.45
C LYS A 46 -9.06 6.64 17.26
N THR A 47 -8.85 7.93 17.53
CA THR A 47 -8.69 8.95 16.49
C THR A 47 -7.27 8.98 15.89
N ASN A 48 -6.21 8.64 16.65
CA ASN A 48 -4.82 8.94 16.25
C ASN A 48 -3.90 7.72 16.18
N ALA A 49 -4.36 6.53 16.57
CA ALA A 49 -3.53 5.34 16.50
C ALA A 49 -3.23 5.00 15.05
N MET A 50 -1.95 4.75 14.76
CA MET A 50 -1.47 4.32 13.45
C MET A 50 -1.02 2.87 13.51
N PRO A 51 -1.19 2.10 12.42
CA PRO A 51 -0.69 0.74 12.34
C PRO A 51 0.83 0.72 12.46
N PHE A 52 1.37 -0.23 13.23
CA PHE A 52 2.80 -0.49 13.36
C PHE A 52 3.13 -1.99 13.37
N GLY A 53 4.42 -2.32 13.19
CA GLY A 53 4.96 -3.67 13.39
C GLY A 53 4.91 -4.60 12.17
N ALA A 54 5.04 -5.90 12.46
CA ALA A 54 4.85 -7.10 11.61
C ALA A 54 4.15 -6.94 10.25
N ARG A 55 2.94 -6.41 10.36
CA ARG A 55 1.87 -6.46 9.35
C ARG A 55 0.85 -5.35 9.59
N GLY A 56 1.23 -4.30 10.33
CA GLY A 56 0.29 -3.29 10.82
C GLY A 56 -0.76 -3.85 11.80
N SER A 57 -0.49 -5.00 12.43
CA SER A 57 -1.43 -5.68 13.34
C SER A 57 -1.51 -5.05 14.73
N GLU A 58 -0.61 -4.12 15.03
CA GLU A 58 -0.54 -3.41 16.30
C GLU A 58 -0.77 -1.91 16.06
N GLY A 59 -1.27 -1.20 17.07
CA GLY A 59 -1.54 0.23 17.00
C GLY A 59 -0.67 1.03 17.97
N ALA A 60 -0.07 2.12 17.49
CA ALA A 60 0.76 3.01 18.30
C ALA A 60 0.41 4.48 18.03
N ILE A 61 0.72 5.34 19.00
CA ILE A 61 0.54 6.78 18.86
C ILE A 61 1.87 7.43 18.51
N PHE A 62 1.89 8.13 17.38
CA PHE A 62 3.03 8.90 16.91
C PHE A 62 2.63 10.38 16.88
N PRO A 63 2.81 11.15 17.97
CA PRO A 63 2.18 12.47 18.09
C PRO A 63 2.52 13.49 16.98
N SER A 64 3.70 13.37 16.35
CA SER A 64 4.06 14.22 15.21
C SER A 64 3.35 13.77 13.93
N ALA A 65 3.34 12.48 13.63
CA ALA A 65 2.70 11.94 12.42
C ALA A 65 1.17 12.01 12.50
N ALA A 66 0.59 11.87 13.70
CA ALA A 66 -0.85 11.99 13.94
C ALA A 66 -1.45 13.35 13.60
N ARG A 67 -0.62 14.36 13.33
CA ARG A 67 -1.07 15.68 12.85
C ARG A 67 -1.23 15.76 11.33
N ILE A 68 -0.74 14.77 10.59
CA ILE A 68 -0.81 14.73 9.14
C ILE A 68 -2.24 14.35 8.74
N ASN A 69 -2.90 15.21 7.97
CA ASN A 69 -4.28 15.02 7.57
C ASN A 69 -4.45 13.96 6.47
N HIS A 70 -5.71 13.55 6.29
CA HIS A 70 -6.09 12.60 5.27
C HIS A 70 -6.31 13.24 3.90
N SER A 71 -5.87 12.56 2.84
CA SER A 71 -6.41 12.70 1.48
C SER A 71 -6.63 11.31 0.87
N CYS A 72 -7.72 11.13 0.10
CA CYS A 72 -7.94 9.89 -0.66
C CYS A 72 -6.94 9.73 -1.82
N LYS A 73 -6.24 10.80 -2.20
CA LYS A 73 -5.11 10.80 -3.14
C LYS A 73 -3.94 11.54 -2.46
N PRO A 74 -3.25 10.88 -1.52
CA PRO A 74 -2.22 11.53 -0.72
C PRO A 74 -0.97 11.86 -1.55
N ASN A 75 -0.10 12.70 -0.96
CA ASN A 75 1.24 12.99 -1.47
C ASN A 75 2.35 12.26 -0.69
N SER A 76 2.01 11.65 0.46
CA SER A 76 2.95 10.89 1.29
C SER A 76 2.38 9.58 1.83
N GLN A 77 3.27 8.67 2.23
CA GLN A 77 2.92 7.39 2.85
C GLN A 77 3.61 7.26 4.21
N ASN A 78 2.87 6.76 5.20
CA ASN A 78 3.43 6.33 6.47
C ASN A 78 3.83 4.85 6.40
N THR A 79 5.01 4.49 6.91
CA THR A 79 5.47 3.10 6.94
C THR A 79 6.27 2.82 8.20
N TRP A 80 6.07 1.64 8.80
CA TRP A 80 6.87 1.20 9.92
C TRP A 80 8.19 0.58 9.43
N ASN A 81 9.29 1.31 9.59
CA ASN A 81 10.62 0.79 9.29
C ASN A 81 11.16 0.05 10.53
N ARG A 82 11.29 -1.27 10.42
CA ARG A 82 11.78 -2.13 11.52
C ARG A 82 13.25 -1.96 11.83
N ASN A 83 14.06 -1.64 10.84
CA ASN A 83 15.50 -1.47 11.04
C ASN A 83 15.79 -0.18 11.82
N LEU A 84 14.94 0.84 11.65
CA LEU A 84 15.00 2.08 12.41
C LEU A 84 14.16 2.07 13.70
N GLU A 85 13.29 1.07 13.86
CA GLU A 85 12.24 1.02 14.89
C GLU A 85 11.41 2.32 14.96
N ARG A 86 11.05 2.85 13.78
CA ARG A 86 10.37 4.15 13.65
C ARG A 86 9.28 4.09 12.59
N LEU A 87 8.23 4.89 12.80
CA LEU A 87 7.32 5.28 11.73
C LEU A 87 8.01 6.34 10.88
N THR A 88 8.17 6.07 9.59
CA THR A 88 8.68 7.02 8.60
C THR A 88 7.54 7.58 7.77
N ILE A 89 7.71 8.81 7.29
CA ILE A 89 6.81 9.46 6.33
C ILE A 89 7.65 9.78 5.10
N HIS A 90 7.29 9.22 3.95
CA HIS A 90 7.96 9.48 2.68
C HIS A 90 6.97 10.11 1.71
N SER A 91 7.37 11.25 1.12
CA SER A 91 6.67 11.84 -0.01
C SER A 91 7.02 11.06 -1.28
N PHE A 92 6.01 10.74 -2.07
CA PHE A 92 6.17 10.06 -3.37
C PHE A 92 5.75 10.95 -4.54
N LYS A 93 5.54 12.23 -4.26
CA LYS A 93 5.30 13.33 -5.19
C LYS A 93 6.10 14.53 -4.72
N ASP A 94 6.40 15.44 -5.63
CA ASP A 94 6.88 16.77 -5.28
C ASP A 94 5.79 17.50 -4.48
N ILE A 95 6.21 18.26 -3.45
CA ILE A 95 5.33 19.00 -2.55
C ILE A 95 5.83 20.44 -2.56
N GLU A 96 5.01 21.36 -3.05
CA GLU A 96 5.37 22.78 -3.17
C GLU A 96 5.31 23.49 -1.81
N GLU A 97 6.00 24.63 -1.68
CA GLU A 97 5.94 25.44 -0.46
C GLU A 97 4.49 25.88 -0.18
N GLY A 98 3.99 25.56 1.02
CA GLY A 98 2.62 25.84 1.45
C GLY A 98 1.59 24.76 1.07
N GLU A 99 1.97 23.74 0.30
CA GLU A 99 1.14 22.55 0.09
C GLU A 99 1.06 21.71 1.37
N GLU A 100 -0.13 21.20 1.69
CA GLU A 100 -0.35 20.36 2.85
C GLU A 100 0.21 18.94 2.64
N LEU A 101 0.99 18.46 3.62
CA LEU A 101 1.39 17.06 3.69
C LEU A 101 0.19 16.18 4.07
N THR A 102 -0.09 15.14 3.28
CA THR A 102 -1.25 14.25 3.52
C THR A 102 -0.88 12.76 3.40
N ILE A 103 -1.59 11.92 4.16
CA ILE A 103 -1.50 10.44 4.11
C ILE A 103 -2.88 9.81 3.91
N ALA A 104 -2.93 8.53 3.54
CA ALA A 104 -4.18 7.78 3.53
C ALA A 104 -4.47 7.21 4.92
N TYR A 105 -5.67 7.42 5.45
CA TYR A 105 -6.13 6.81 6.71
C TYR A 105 -6.83 5.46 6.48
N VAL A 106 -7.17 5.18 5.23
CA VAL A 106 -7.83 3.97 4.76
C VAL A 106 -7.08 3.42 3.55
N ASP A 107 -7.31 2.17 3.20
CA ASP A 107 -6.58 1.51 2.13
C ASP A 107 -6.95 2.03 0.72
N GLY A 108 -8.04 2.80 0.62
CA GLY A 108 -8.47 3.47 -0.62
C GLY A 108 -9.35 2.61 -1.52
N THR A 109 -9.80 1.46 -1.02
CA THR A 109 -10.70 0.51 -1.70
C THR A 109 -12.16 0.67 -1.31
N GLU A 110 -12.43 1.46 -0.27
CA GLU A 110 -13.77 1.71 0.22
C GLU A 110 -14.55 2.55 -0.81
N LEU A 111 -15.81 2.18 -1.05
CA LEU A 111 -16.69 2.94 -1.93
C LEU A 111 -17.00 4.31 -1.33
N TYR A 112 -17.43 5.28 -2.13
CA TYR A 112 -17.61 6.64 -1.65
C TYR A 112 -18.50 6.76 -0.39
N ASP A 113 -19.68 6.13 -0.37
CA ASP A 113 -20.60 6.26 0.76
C ASP A 113 -20.03 5.58 2.02
N GLU A 114 -19.42 4.40 1.86
CA GLU A 114 -18.76 3.66 2.94
C GLU A 114 -17.60 4.45 3.54
N ARG A 115 -16.76 5.02 2.67
CA ARG A 115 -15.61 5.83 3.05
C ARG A 115 -16.03 7.11 3.78
N GLN A 116 -17.06 7.81 3.29
CA GLN A 116 -17.57 9.02 3.95
C GLN A 116 -18.18 8.70 5.32
N ALA A 117 -19.01 7.65 5.40
CA ALA A 117 -19.59 7.20 6.66
C ALA A 117 -18.50 6.81 7.67
N TYR A 118 -17.47 6.10 7.22
CA TYR A 118 -16.32 5.74 8.06
C TYR A 118 -15.59 6.98 8.59
N PHE A 119 -15.31 7.99 7.76
CA PHE A 119 -14.65 9.21 8.23
C PHE A 119 -15.52 10.01 9.20
N GLU A 120 -16.83 10.09 9.00
CA GLU A 120 -17.75 10.73 9.93
C GLU A 120 -17.77 10.00 11.28
N GLU A 121 -17.82 8.66 11.27
CA GLU A 121 -17.90 7.85 12.48
C GLU A 121 -16.59 7.81 13.27
N ALA A 122 -15.47 7.55 12.59
CA ALA A 122 -14.16 7.32 13.21
C ALA A 122 -13.39 8.61 13.49
N PHE A 123 -13.54 9.63 12.63
CA PHE A 123 -12.72 10.85 12.70
C PHE A 123 -13.55 12.13 12.81
N GLY A 124 -14.88 12.06 12.69
CA GLY A 124 -15.76 13.21 12.86
C GLY A 124 -15.69 14.24 11.72
N PHE A 125 -15.25 13.85 10.51
CA PHE A 125 -15.19 14.75 9.36
C PHE A 125 -15.72 14.09 8.07
N ARG A 126 -16.10 14.92 7.10
CA ARG A 126 -16.37 14.50 5.72
C ARG A 126 -15.19 14.84 4.83
N CYS A 127 -14.67 13.87 4.10
CA CYS A 127 -13.52 14.10 3.23
C CYS A 127 -13.95 14.94 2.01
N GLN A 128 -13.24 16.04 1.75
CA GLN A 128 -13.50 16.98 0.65
C GLN A 128 -12.32 17.06 -0.35
N CYS A 129 -11.40 16.09 -0.33
CA CYS A 129 -10.30 16.06 -1.29
C CYS A 129 -10.79 15.92 -2.74
N GLU A 130 -9.90 16.12 -3.71
CA GLU A 130 -10.22 16.06 -5.15
C GLU A 130 -10.98 14.80 -5.58
N VAL A 131 -10.74 13.65 -4.93
CA VAL A 131 -11.41 12.38 -5.20
C VAL A 131 -12.85 12.38 -4.68
N CYS A 132 -13.12 13.06 -3.57
CA CYS A 132 -14.43 13.09 -2.92
C CYS A 132 -15.27 14.30 -3.34
N ALA A 133 -14.65 15.33 -3.92
CA ALA A 133 -15.32 16.54 -4.38
C ALA A 133 -15.96 16.41 -5.78
N VAL A 134 -15.74 15.28 -6.48
CA VAL A 134 -16.32 15.04 -7.80
C VAL A 134 -17.84 14.82 -7.75
N PRO A 135 -18.57 15.06 -8.86
CA PRO A 135 -19.99 14.73 -8.95
C PRO A 135 -20.27 13.24 -8.66
N ARG A 136 -21.45 12.95 -8.09
CA ARG A 136 -21.82 11.58 -7.68
C ARG A 136 -21.78 10.57 -8.83
N GLU A 137 -22.05 11.00 -10.07
CA GLU A 137 -21.94 10.12 -11.25
C GLU A 137 -20.50 9.66 -11.49
N GLU A 138 -19.52 10.56 -11.42
CA GLU A 138 -18.10 10.24 -11.55
C GLU A 138 -17.62 9.38 -10.38
N SER A 139 -18.09 9.68 -9.17
CA SER A 139 -17.84 8.83 -8.00
C SER A 139 -18.35 7.39 -8.22
N ARG A 140 -19.52 7.18 -8.82
CA ARG A 140 -20.03 5.83 -9.12
C ARG A 140 -19.22 5.10 -10.19
N LYS A 141 -18.69 5.83 -11.19
CA LYS A 141 -17.76 5.25 -12.19
C LYS A 141 -16.48 4.78 -11.51
N ARG A 142 -15.96 5.55 -10.56
CA ARG A 142 -14.82 5.18 -9.73
C ARG A 142 -15.12 3.98 -8.83
N ASP A 143 -16.26 3.98 -8.14
CA ASP A 143 -16.69 2.88 -7.26
C ASP A 143 -16.67 1.54 -8.03
N ARG A 144 -17.18 1.49 -9.28
CA ARG A 144 -17.10 0.29 -10.13
C ARG A 144 -15.67 -0.17 -10.44
N ARG A 145 -14.74 0.76 -10.60
CA ARG A 145 -13.32 0.42 -10.83
C ARG A 145 -12.68 -0.11 -9.54
N LEU A 146 -13.04 0.42 -8.38
CA LEU A 146 -12.58 -0.09 -7.08
C LEU A 146 -13.11 -1.50 -6.80
N GLU A 147 -14.38 -1.78 -7.14
CA GLU A 147 -14.95 -3.13 -7.07
C GLU A 147 -14.17 -4.13 -7.94
N GLU A 148 -13.83 -3.72 -9.17
CA GLU A 148 -13.02 -4.53 -10.07
C GLU A 148 -11.59 -4.74 -9.53
N MET A 149 -10.98 -3.70 -8.96
CA MET A 149 -9.68 -3.84 -8.29
C MET A 149 -9.74 -4.86 -7.14
N ALA A 150 -10.77 -4.79 -6.29
CA ALA A 150 -10.95 -5.74 -5.19
C ALA A 150 -11.14 -7.18 -5.68
N ARG A 151 -11.89 -7.36 -6.78
CA ARG A 151 -12.02 -8.66 -7.45
C ARG A 151 -10.66 -9.17 -7.95
N LEU A 152 -9.88 -8.32 -8.62
CA LEU A 152 -8.55 -8.64 -9.16
C LEU A 152 -7.57 -9.00 -8.04
N ASP A 153 -7.50 -8.20 -6.98
CA ASP A 153 -6.67 -8.47 -5.78
C ASP A 153 -6.99 -9.86 -5.18
N HIS A 154 -8.27 -10.22 -5.11
CA HIS A 154 -8.69 -11.53 -4.60
C HIS A 154 -8.23 -12.69 -5.49
N VAL A 155 -8.44 -12.60 -6.81
CA VAL A 155 -8.11 -13.70 -7.72
C VAL A 155 -6.60 -13.83 -7.99
N LEU A 156 -5.84 -12.76 -7.83
CA LEU A 156 -4.37 -12.78 -7.90
C LEU A 156 -3.76 -13.46 -6.66
N GLY A 157 -4.45 -13.42 -5.52
CA GLY A 157 -4.04 -14.14 -4.31
C GLY A 157 -4.22 -15.67 -4.37
N ASP A 158 -4.87 -16.21 -5.40
CA ASP A 158 -5.06 -17.66 -5.55
C ASP A 158 -3.85 -18.33 -6.20
N GLY A 159 -2.96 -18.89 -5.38
CA GLY A 159 -1.79 -19.64 -5.82
C GLY A 159 -2.11 -20.84 -6.74
N ARG A 160 -3.29 -21.48 -6.60
CA ARG A 160 -3.67 -22.56 -7.52
C ARG A 160 -4.00 -22.03 -8.91
N ARG A 161 -4.65 -20.87 -8.96
CA ARG A 161 -4.92 -20.18 -10.23
C ARG A 161 -3.63 -19.71 -10.90
N MET A 162 -2.71 -19.11 -10.14
CA MET A 162 -1.38 -18.75 -10.63
C MET A 162 -0.72 -19.92 -11.36
N MET A 163 -0.70 -21.12 -10.76
CA MET A 163 -0.05 -22.29 -11.36
C MET A 163 -0.80 -22.83 -12.60
N SER A 164 -2.14 -22.85 -12.55
CA SER A 164 -2.97 -23.48 -13.58
C SER A 164 -3.24 -22.58 -14.78
N LYS A 165 -3.46 -21.28 -14.57
CA LYS A 165 -3.85 -20.28 -15.57
C LYS A 165 -2.98 -19.01 -15.50
N PRO A 166 -1.65 -19.13 -15.68
CA PRO A 166 -0.75 -17.99 -15.48
C PRO A 166 -0.94 -16.87 -16.50
N GLU A 167 -1.37 -17.19 -17.71
CA GLU A 167 -1.73 -16.20 -18.73
C GLU A 167 -2.89 -15.31 -18.25
N ASP A 168 -3.92 -15.87 -17.63
CA ASP A 168 -5.02 -15.07 -17.09
C ASP A 168 -4.56 -14.23 -15.89
N CYS A 169 -3.69 -14.77 -15.04
CA CYS A 169 -3.17 -14.05 -13.88
C CYS A 169 -2.31 -12.84 -14.27
N ILE A 170 -1.41 -12.98 -15.25
CA ILE A 170 -0.58 -11.83 -15.67
C ILE A 170 -1.41 -10.74 -16.36
N GLN A 171 -2.48 -11.12 -17.07
CA GLN A 171 -3.42 -10.16 -17.67
C GLN A 171 -4.29 -9.45 -16.63
N ASP A 172 -4.72 -10.16 -15.59
CA ASP A 172 -5.42 -9.56 -14.46
C ASP A 172 -4.51 -8.60 -13.69
N ALA A 173 -3.24 -8.97 -13.48
CA ALA A 173 -2.24 -8.09 -12.85
C ALA A 173 -2.01 -6.82 -13.69
N TYR A 174 -1.92 -6.96 -15.02
CA TYR A 174 -1.82 -5.80 -15.92
C TYR A 174 -3.07 -4.92 -15.86
N THR A 175 -4.26 -5.52 -15.84
CA THR A 175 -5.53 -4.79 -15.74
C THR A 175 -5.60 -4.01 -14.42
N LEU A 176 -5.21 -4.64 -13.30
CA LEU A 176 -5.13 -3.98 -12.00
C LEU A 176 -4.12 -2.83 -12.02
N PHE A 177 -2.93 -3.04 -12.59
CA PHE A 177 -1.93 -2.00 -12.77
C PHE A 177 -2.49 -0.80 -13.55
N ARG A 178 -3.19 -1.05 -14.66
CA ARG A 178 -3.83 0.00 -15.47
C ARG A 178 -4.85 0.80 -14.68
N ILE A 179 -5.74 0.12 -13.93
CA ILE A 179 -6.74 0.81 -13.10
C ILE A 179 -6.04 1.69 -12.04
N LEU A 180 -4.99 1.19 -11.37
CA LEU A 180 -4.26 1.97 -10.37
C LEU A 180 -3.66 3.26 -10.97
N ILE A 181 -3.06 3.17 -12.17
CA ILE A 181 -2.49 4.32 -12.87
C ILE A 181 -3.60 5.30 -13.27
N ASP A 182 -4.69 4.81 -13.88
CA ASP A 182 -5.79 5.65 -14.36
C ASP A 182 -6.53 6.35 -13.20
N GLU A 183 -6.59 5.72 -12.02
CA GLU A 183 -7.13 6.31 -10.78
C GLU A 183 -6.14 7.24 -10.05
N GLY A 184 -4.88 7.29 -10.49
CA GLY A 184 -3.83 8.02 -9.79
C GLY A 184 -3.54 7.46 -8.39
N ILE A 185 -3.83 6.18 -8.16
CA ILE A 185 -3.50 5.46 -6.92
C ILE A 185 -2.03 5.08 -7.00
N ALA A 186 -1.21 5.93 -6.40
CA ALA A 186 0.24 5.74 -6.32
C ALA A 186 0.65 4.96 -5.06
N GLY A 187 1.96 4.76 -4.90
CA GLY A 187 2.54 4.20 -3.71
C GLY A 187 2.56 2.67 -3.67
N SER A 188 2.41 2.10 -2.48
CA SER A 188 2.74 0.69 -2.21
C SER A 188 1.90 -0.32 -2.99
N ARG A 189 0.72 0.07 -3.47
CA ARG A 189 -0.13 -0.76 -4.33
C ARG A 189 0.50 -1.03 -5.70
N ILE A 190 1.13 -0.04 -6.33
CA ILE A 190 1.84 -0.25 -7.61
C ILE A 190 2.99 -1.24 -7.43
N ALA A 191 3.80 -1.05 -6.37
CA ALA A 191 4.88 -1.97 -6.03
C ALA A 191 4.37 -3.39 -5.72
N ARG A 192 3.21 -3.51 -5.08
CA ARG A 192 2.56 -4.80 -4.82
C ARG A 192 2.16 -5.53 -6.09
N VAL A 193 1.55 -4.85 -7.06
CA VAL A 193 1.16 -5.47 -8.33
C VAL A 193 2.38 -5.94 -9.12
N TYR A 194 3.48 -5.17 -9.10
CA TYR A 194 4.75 -5.65 -9.65
C TYR A 194 5.28 -6.89 -8.91
N ASN A 195 5.15 -6.95 -7.58
CA ASN A 195 5.53 -8.14 -6.81
C ASN A 195 4.60 -9.35 -7.09
N ASP A 196 3.33 -9.15 -7.43
CA ASP A 196 2.44 -10.21 -7.87
C ASP A 196 2.85 -10.73 -9.27
N ALA A 197 3.12 -9.82 -10.21
CA ALA A 197 3.62 -10.15 -11.55
C ALA A 197 4.99 -10.86 -11.52
N LEU A 198 5.87 -10.47 -10.58
CA LEU A 198 7.11 -11.17 -10.26
C LEU A 198 6.83 -12.62 -9.87
N GLN A 199 5.97 -12.85 -8.87
CA GLN A 199 5.68 -14.19 -8.36
C GLN A 199 5.08 -15.09 -9.43
N ILE A 200 4.15 -14.55 -10.23
CA ILE A 200 3.59 -15.25 -11.39
C ILE A 200 4.71 -15.63 -12.36
N SER A 201 5.54 -14.68 -12.78
CA SER A 201 6.61 -14.92 -13.76
C SER A 201 7.63 -15.96 -13.27
N ILE A 202 8.13 -15.80 -12.05
CA ILE A 202 9.20 -16.65 -11.51
C ILE A 202 8.73 -18.07 -11.18
N ALA A 203 7.45 -18.25 -10.81
CA ALA A 203 6.84 -19.59 -10.65
C ALA A 203 6.85 -20.40 -11.96
N HIS A 204 6.93 -19.72 -13.11
CA HIS A 204 6.99 -20.31 -14.44
C HIS A 204 8.38 -20.22 -15.09
N SER A 205 9.42 -19.98 -14.27
CA SER A 205 10.84 -19.88 -14.67
C SER A 205 11.16 -18.74 -15.65
N ASP A 206 10.33 -17.71 -15.72
CA ASP A 206 10.59 -16.51 -16.49
C ASP A 206 11.46 -15.53 -15.67
N GLN A 207 12.77 -15.74 -15.69
CA GLN A 207 13.70 -14.91 -14.93
C GLN A 207 13.84 -13.50 -15.52
N ALA A 208 13.70 -13.34 -16.84
CA ALA A 208 13.81 -12.04 -17.50
C ALA A 208 12.72 -11.07 -17.02
N ARG A 209 11.45 -11.47 -17.08
CA ARG A 209 10.35 -10.62 -16.60
C ARG A 209 10.35 -10.50 -15.09
N ALA A 210 10.63 -11.60 -14.37
CA ALA A 210 10.73 -11.55 -12.92
C ALA A 210 11.77 -10.51 -12.46
N LYS A 211 12.95 -10.45 -13.09
CA LYS A 211 13.96 -9.42 -12.79
C LYS A 211 13.42 -8.01 -12.97
N VAL A 212 12.77 -7.73 -14.10
CA VAL A 212 12.23 -6.38 -14.39
C VAL A 212 11.10 -6.01 -13.44
N PHE A 213 10.20 -6.94 -13.12
CA PHE A 213 9.16 -6.72 -12.12
C PHE A 213 9.72 -6.52 -10.71
N ALA A 214 10.75 -7.28 -10.32
CA ALA A 214 11.45 -7.10 -9.05
C ALA A 214 12.04 -5.69 -8.96
N GLN A 215 12.70 -5.25 -10.02
CA GLN A 215 13.35 -3.94 -10.11
C GLN A 215 12.32 -2.80 -9.96
N ARG A 216 11.19 -2.89 -10.67
CA ARG A 216 10.11 -1.87 -10.56
C ARG A 216 9.43 -1.87 -9.20
N ALA A 217 9.23 -3.04 -8.60
CA ALA A 217 8.72 -3.15 -7.25
C ALA A 217 9.71 -2.54 -6.24
N TYR A 218 11.01 -2.80 -6.40
CA TYR A 218 12.09 -2.21 -5.61
C TYR A 218 12.11 -0.68 -5.71
N GLU A 219 12.14 -0.13 -6.93
CA GLU A 219 12.13 1.33 -7.16
C GLU A 219 10.90 1.98 -6.50
N GLY A 220 9.73 1.36 -6.64
CA GLY A 220 8.52 1.81 -5.98
C GLY A 220 8.62 1.79 -4.45
N ARG A 221 9.28 0.79 -3.86
CA ARG A 221 9.48 0.70 -2.39
C ARG A 221 10.56 1.66 -1.88
N VAL A 222 11.64 1.89 -2.63
CA VAL A 222 12.64 2.92 -2.29
C VAL A 222 11.97 4.26 -2.09
N LEU A 223 11.08 4.65 -2.99
CA LEU A 223 10.34 5.91 -2.91
C LEU A 223 9.47 6.03 -1.65
N LEU A 224 8.98 4.90 -1.10
CA LEU A 224 7.99 4.88 -0.02
C LEU A 224 8.56 4.55 1.35
N GLU A 225 9.68 3.84 1.39
CA GLU A 225 10.22 3.22 2.61
C GLU A 225 11.73 3.42 2.78
N GLY A 226 12.40 3.98 1.76
CA GLY A 226 13.86 4.08 1.72
C GLY A 226 14.55 2.77 1.34
N GLU A 227 15.86 2.86 1.11
CA GLU A 227 16.75 1.73 0.79
C GLU A 227 16.95 0.77 1.98
N ASP A 228 16.77 1.27 3.20
CA ASP A 228 17.03 0.58 4.45
C ASP A 228 15.80 -0.20 4.96
N SER A 229 14.67 -0.13 4.25
CA SER A 229 13.49 -0.96 4.55
C SER A 229 13.78 -2.45 4.29
N PRO A 230 13.35 -3.37 5.18
CA PRO A 230 13.46 -4.81 4.93
C PRO A 230 12.82 -5.27 3.62
N GLU A 231 11.67 -4.68 3.26
CA GLU A 231 10.95 -5.06 2.04
C GLU A 231 11.66 -4.53 0.79
N THR A 232 12.19 -3.30 0.85
CA THR A 232 13.03 -2.74 -0.20
C THR A 232 14.26 -3.61 -0.46
N MET A 233 15.00 -3.98 0.60
CA MET A 233 16.18 -4.84 0.49
C MET A 233 15.84 -6.23 -0.06
N ARG A 234 14.70 -6.81 0.34
CA ARG A 234 14.22 -8.10 -0.18
C ARG A 234 14.02 -8.05 -1.69
N LEU A 235 13.31 -7.03 -2.19
CA LEU A 235 13.04 -6.89 -3.62
C LEU A 235 14.30 -6.63 -4.43
N LYS A 236 15.25 -5.84 -3.89
CA LYS A 236 16.57 -5.66 -4.48
C LYS A 236 17.31 -6.98 -4.65
N ALA A 237 17.38 -7.79 -3.60
CA ALA A 237 18.04 -9.10 -3.66
C ALA A 237 17.41 -10.04 -4.71
N ILE A 238 16.09 -9.97 -4.90
CA ILE A 238 15.38 -10.73 -5.94
C ILE A 238 15.67 -10.17 -7.34
N ALA A 239 15.76 -8.84 -7.50
CA ALA A 239 16.13 -8.23 -8.77
C ALA A 239 17.56 -8.60 -9.20
N ASP A 240 18.48 -8.67 -8.24
CA ASP A 240 19.86 -9.09 -8.46
C ASP A 240 19.96 -10.59 -8.80
N ASN A 241 19.18 -11.44 -8.10
CA ASN A 241 19.17 -12.88 -8.30
C ASN A 241 17.72 -13.47 -8.28
N PRO A 242 16.99 -13.43 -9.42
CA PRO A 242 15.61 -13.93 -9.48
C PRO A 242 15.50 -15.42 -9.16
N ALA A 243 16.51 -16.22 -9.52
CA ALA A 243 16.55 -17.66 -9.25
C ALA A 243 16.62 -18.00 -7.74
N GLY A 244 16.99 -17.03 -6.90
CA GLY A 244 16.95 -17.17 -5.43
C GLY A 244 15.53 -17.12 -4.85
N HIS A 245 14.52 -16.75 -5.64
CA HIS A 245 13.14 -16.70 -5.19
C HIS A 245 12.57 -18.11 -4.93
N GLY A 246 11.87 -18.31 -3.82
CA GLY A 246 11.37 -19.64 -3.40
C GLY A 246 10.36 -20.31 -4.33
N LEU A 247 9.79 -19.57 -5.29
CA LEU A 247 8.90 -20.12 -6.34
C LEU A 247 9.64 -20.50 -7.63
N PHE A 248 10.91 -20.15 -7.78
CA PHE A 248 11.65 -20.43 -9.01
C PHE A 248 11.65 -21.93 -9.33
N GLY A 249 11.41 -22.28 -10.60
CA GLY A 249 11.42 -23.67 -11.04
C GLY A 249 10.15 -24.47 -10.71
N SER A 250 9.12 -23.86 -10.13
CA SER A 250 7.86 -24.57 -9.82
C SER A 250 7.23 -25.17 -11.08
N THR A 251 7.35 -24.49 -12.22
CA THR A 251 7.14 -25.06 -13.57
C THR A 251 8.09 -24.40 -14.58
N LYS A 252 8.11 -24.87 -15.82
CA LYS A 252 8.94 -24.32 -16.91
C LYS A 252 8.14 -23.71 -18.07
N LYS A 253 6.87 -23.32 -17.84
CA LYS A 253 5.97 -22.87 -18.91
C LYS A 253 6.52 -21.67 -19.71
N TRP A 254 7.24 -20.77 -19.05
CA TRP A 254 7.80 -19.56 -19.63
C TRP A 254 9.31 -19.47 -19.40
N GLU A 255 10.00 -20.62 -19.40
CA GLU A 255 11.42 -20.70 -19.06
C GLU A 255 12.27 -19.79 -19.96
N GLN A 256 12.89 -18.78 -19.34
CA GLN A 256 13.87 -17.91 -19.99
C GLN A 256 14.80 -17.31 -18.93
N SER A 257 16.06 -17.13 -19.30
CA SER A 257 17.09 -16.54 -18.43
C SER A 257 17.07 -15.02 -18.48
N VAL A 258 17.85 -14.35 -17.63
CA VAL A 258 17.91 -12.88 -17.58
C VAL A 258 18.49 -12.25 -18.84
N GLU A 259 19.22 -13.01 -19.65
CA GLU A 259 19.77 -12.59 -20.94
C GLU A 259 18.68 -12.39 -22.00
N ALA A 260 17.46 -12.89 -21.77
CA ALA A 260 16.32 -12.71 -22.67
C ALA A 260 15.59 -11.36 -22.48
N ILE A 261 16.10 -10.46 -21.62
CA ILE A 261 15.57 -9.10 -21.48
C ILE A 261 15.91 -8.31 -22.76
N PRO A 262 14.92 -7.77 -23.50
CA PRO A 262 15.18 -7.02 -24.72
C PRO A 262 15.93 -5.71 -24.45
N GLY A 263 17.00 -5.44 -25.21
CA GLY A 263 17.80 -4.22 -25.08
C GLY A 263 17.32 -3.04 -25.93
N ASP A 264 16.72 -3.29 -27.10
CA ASP A 264 16.47 -2.28 -28.14
C ASP A 264 14.98 -1.97 -28.38
N LEU A 265 14.11 -2.29 -27.42
CA LEU A 265 12.68 -1.98 -27.55
C LEU A 265 12.38 -0.54 -27.15
N ASN A 266 11.50 0.10 -27.91
CA ASN A 266 10.86 1.32 -27.45
C ASN A 266 9.99 1.03 -26.21
N LYS A 267 9.61 2.08 -25.47
CA LYS A 267 8.88 1.93 -24.20
C LYS A 267 7.55 1.16 -24.34
N PRO A 268 6.66 1.47 -25.31
CA PRO A 268 5.44 0.68 -25.52
C PRO A 268 5.69 -0.81 -25.76
N ASP A 269 6.60 -1.13 -26.68
CA ASP A 269 6.91 -2.52 -27.03
C ASP A 269 7.53 -3.27 -25.84
N PHE A 270 8.34 -2.59 -25.03
CA PHE A 270 8.90 -3.14 -23.80
C PHE A 270 7.81 -3.44 -22.75
N GLU A 271 6.81 -2.56 -22.58
CA GLU A 271 5.68 -2.82 -21.68
C GLU A 271 4.84 -4.01 -22.19
N ASP A 272 4.59 -4.10 -23.49
CA ASP A 272 3.84 -5.20 -24.08
C ASP A 272 4.58 -6.52 -23.92
N TRP A 273 5.91 -6.53 -24.12
CA TRP A 273 6.76 -7.67 -23.77
C TRP A 273 6.63 -8.01 -22.29
N LEU A 274 6.83 -7.03 -21.39
CA LEU A 274 6.87 -7.24 -19.95
C LEU A 274 5.56 -7.85 -19.43
N TRP A 275 4.42 -7.32 -19.87
CA TRP A 275 3.09 -7.77 -19.45
C TRP A 275 2.49 -8.87 -20.32
N LYS A 276 3.29 -9.47 -21.22
CA LYS A 276 2.86 -10.53 -22.15
C LYS A 276 1.58 -10.16 -22.92
N GLN A 277 1.47 -8.91 -23.35
CA GLN A 277 0.31 -8.41 -24.10
C GLN A 277 0.22 -9.08 -25.48
N LYS A 278 -1.01 -9.29 -25.97
CA LYS A 278 -1.24 -10.01 -27.25
C LYS A 278 -0.68 -9.28 -28.48
N SER A 279 -0.46 -7.98 -28.37
CA SER A 279 0.23 -7.15 -29.37
C SER A 279 1.71 -7.51 -29.50
N TRP A 280 2.32 -8.03 -28.43
CA TRP A 280 3.69 -8.51 -28.45
C TRP A 280 3.77 -9.90 -29.09
N LYS A 281 4.25 -9.94 -30.35
CA LYS A 281 4.70 -11.18 -30.99
C LYS A 281 6.23 -11.14 -31.03
N ALA A 282 6.83 -12.14 -30.38
CA ALA A 282 8.27 -12.38 -30.40
C ALA A 282 8.79 -12.62 -31.81
#